data_AF-A0A929D8S0-F1
#
_entry.id   AF-A0A929D8S0-F1
#
_cell.length_a   1.000
_cell.length_b   1.000
_cell.length_c   1.000
_cell.angle_alpha   90.00
_cell.angle_beta   90.00
_cell.angle_gamma   90.00
#
_symmetry.space_group_name_H-M   'P 1'
#
loop_
_entity.id
_entity.type
_entity.pdbx_description
1 polymer ?
#
loop_
_entity_poly.entity_id
_entity_poly.type
_entity_poly.pdbx_seq_one_letter_code
_entity_poly.pdbx_strand_id
1 'polypeptide(L)'
;AYLSGFESWDRVEGALIHYLVTAPLAWLGLADLGASIPDGPPTVFRLTPAGAVLLGLAEPQPQPEPPPLTLRPDLTILAPPARRYERFQLARVADWVTTPSVEEIEGDDAPFVYRLTPSSLARARQQGIPVARVLQFLGKTTGAPVPRFVEAALTRWEARGSEARLERVVLLRLTSEELMEQVMSSPSTRRLIREQIGPTAALVREPDWPRLVVALGEMGLLPDVVALDHDGEG
;
A
#
# COMPACT_ATOMS: atom_id res chain seq x y z
N ALA A 1 14.70 40.34 -38.15
CA ALA A 1 14.36 41.65 -37.56
C ALA A 1 13.74 41.40 -36.19
N TYR A 2 14.10 42.18 -35.16
CA TYR A 2 13.45 42.10 -33.86
C TYR A 2 12.03 42.69 -33.95
N LEU A 3 11.08 42.10 -33.23
CA LEU A 3 9.73 42.65 -33.08
C LEU A 3 9.75 43.72 -31.98
N SER A 4 9.23 44.90 -32.27
CA SER A 4 9.15 46.03 -31.35
C SER A 4 7.86 46.81 -31.60
N GLY A 5 7.46 47.67 -30.66
CA GLY A 5 6.27 48.51 -30.80
C GLY A 5 4.94 47.80 -30.52
N PHE A 6 3.88 48.57 -30.35
CA PHE A 6 2.54 48.07 -30.02
C PHE A 6 1.94 47.27 -31.19
N GLU A 7 2.36 47.53 -32.43
CA GLU A 7 2.01 46.75 -33.62
C GLU A 7 2.43 45.28 -33.54
N SER A 8 3.38 44.95 -32.67
CA SER A 8 3.84 43.57 -32.44
C SER A 8 3.15 42.90 -31.24
N TRP A 9 2.19 43.56 -30.57
CA TRP A 9 1.61 43.10 -29.30
C TRP A 9 1.05 41.67 -29.39
N ASP A 10 0.22 41.38 -30.40
CA ASP A 10 -0.37 40.03 -30.58
C ASP A 10 0.70 38.94 -30.74
N ARG A 11 1.80 39.27 -31.41
CA ARG A 11 2.90 38.34 -31.73
C ARG A 11 3.87 38.13 -30.57
N VAL A 12 3.80 38.96 -29.52
CA VAL A 12 4.70 38.91 -28.37
C VAL A 12 3.89 38.69 -27.09
N GLU A 13 3.18 39.71 -26.63
CA GLU A 13 2.38 39.65 -25.40
C GLU A 13 1.15 38.77 -25.55
N GLY A 14 0.43 38.89 -26.67
CA GLY A 14 -0.73 38.03 -26.96
C GLY A 14 -0.34 36.56 -27.01
N ALA A 15 0.74 36.23 -27.73
CA ALA A 15 1.30 34.89 -27.80
C ALA A 15 1.76 34.36 -26.43
N LEU A 16 2.41 35.20 -25.61
CA LEU A 16 2.84 34.85 -24.26
C LEU A 16 1.64 34.58 -23.34
N ILE A 17 0.64 35.47 -23.32
CA ILE A 17 -0.57 35.31 -22.51
C ILE A 17 -1.32 34.04 -22.94
N HIS A 18 -1.46 33.82 -24.26
CA HIS A 18 -2.08 32.62 -24.79
C HIS A 18 -1.35 31.36 -24.33
N TYR A 19 0.00 31.34 -24.41
CA TYR A 19 0.80 30.24 -23.90
C TYR A 19 0.60 30.04 -22.40
N LEU A 20 0.67 31.10 -21.59
CA LEU A 20 0.52 31.03 -20.13
C LEU A 20 -0.85 30.43 -19.73
N VAL A 21 -1.94 30.87 -20.38
CA VAL A 21 -3.29 30.38 -20.10
C VAL A 21 -3.47 28.93 -20.54
N THR A 22 -3.05 28.59 -21.76
CA THR A 22 -3.32 27.27 -22.37
C THR A 22 -2.35 26.18 -21.93
N ALA A 23 -1.20 26.54 -21.33
CA ALA A 23 -0.21 25.59 -20.83
C ALA A 23 -0.06 25.69 -19.30
N PRO A 24 0.88 26.46 -18.72
CA PRO A 24 1.22 26.34 -17.31
C PRO A 24 0.03 26.60 -16.37
N LEU A 25 -0.84 27.56 -16.66
CA LEU A 25 -2.04 27.79 -15.83
C LEU A 25 -3.02 26.61 -15.92
N ALA A 26 -3.19 26.02 -17.10
CA ALA A 26 -4.03 24.83 -17.26
C ALA A 26 -3.42 23.58 -16.60
N TRP A 27 -2.13 23.31 -16.80
CA TRP A 27 -1.42 22.16 -16.22
C TRP A 27 -1.42 22.18 -14.69
N LEU A 28 -1.38 23.38 -14.11
CA LEU A 28 -1.42 23.58 -12.66
C LEU A 28 -2.85 23.64 -12.09
N GLY A 29 -3.88 23.49 -12.94
CA GLY A 29 -5.29 23.55 -12.52
C GLY A 29 -5.76 24.94 -12.10
N LEU A 30 -5.11 26.00 -12.59
CA LEU A 30 -5.45 27.41 -12.34
C LEU A 30 -6.42 27.96 -13.39
N ALA A 31 -6.47 27.34 -14.57
CA ALA A 31 -7.46 27.63 -15.61
C ALA A 31 -8.05 26.34 -16.17
N ASP A 32 -9.37 26.33 -16.39
CA ASP A 32 -10.01 25.31 -17.20
C ASP A 32 -10.07 25.80 -18.65
N LEU A 33 -9.76 24.91 -19.59
CA LEU A 33 -9.81 25.19 -21.02
C LEU A 33 -11.04 24.54 -21.64
N GLY A 34 -11.67 25.24 -22.57
CA GLY A 34 -12.79 24.73 -23.35
C GLY A 34 -12.54 24.85 -24.84
N ALA A 35 -13.01 23.86 -25.60
CA ALA A 35 -12.98 23.84 -27.06
C ALA A 35 -14.39 23.61 -27.60
N SER A 36 -14.67 24.10 -28.81
CA SER A 36 -15.98 23.92 -29.47
C SER A 36 -16.18 22.51 -30.03
N ILE A 37 -15.11 21.74 -30.16
CA ILE A 37 -15.12 20.33 -30.57
C ILE A 37 -14.22 19.51 -29.62
N PRO A 38 -14.53 18.22 -29.37
CA PRO A 38 -13.64 17.34 -28.61
C PRO A 38 -12.23 17.31 -29.19
N ASP A 39 -11.21 17.35 -28.33
CA ASP A 39 -9.78 17.36 -28.67
C ASP A 39 -9.31 18.49 -29.63
N GLY A 40 -10.15 19.52 -29.84
CA GLY A 40 -9.80 20.71 -30.61
C GLY A 40 -8.94 21.71 -29.83
N PRO A 41 -8.36 22.72 -30.51
CA PRO A 41 -7.63 23.77 -29.84
C PRO A 41 -8.56 24.55 -28.89
N PRO A 42 -8.07 24.97 -27.70
CA PRO A 42 -8.88 25.70 -26.74
C PRO A 42 -9.27 27.08 -27.31
N THR A 43 -10.56 27.38 -27.30
CA THR A 43 -11.14 28.64 -27.79
C THR A 43 -11.64 29.53 -26.65
N VAL A 44 -11.89 28.94 -25.49
CA VAL A 44 -12.34 29.62 -24.27
C VAL A 44 -11.56 29.11 -23.07
N PHE A 45 -11.51 29.92 -22.02
CA PHE A 45 -10.98 29.51 -20.73
C PHE A 45 -11.79 30.15 -19.60
N ARG A 46 -11.70 29.57 -18.41
CA ARG A 46 -12.12 30.21 -17.16
C ARG A 46 -11.04 30.00 -16.11
N LEU A 47 -10.91 30.94 -15.18
CA LEU A 47 -10.08 30.72 -14.00
C LEU A 47 -10.79 29.74 -13.06
N THR A 48 -10.04 28.80 -12.51
CA THR A 48 -10.53 27.98 -11.39
C THR A 48 -10.58 28.83 -10.13
N PRO A 49 -11.28 28.40 -9.06
CA PRO A 49 -11.21 29.10 -7.77
C PRO A 49 -9.76 29.30 -7.28
N ALA A 50 -8.88 28.32 -7.48
CA ALA A 50 -7.47 28.43 -7.15
C ALA A 50 -6.73 29.47 -8.02
N GLY A 51 -7.02 29.51 -9.33
CA GLY A 51 -6.45 30.50 -10.24
C GLY A 51 -6.89 31.92 -9.93
N ALA A 52 -8.17 32.12 -9.60
CA ALA A 52 -8.69 33.42 -9.19
C ALA A 52 -8.02 33.93 -7.90
N VAL A 53 -7.81 33.05 -6.92
CA VAL A 53 -7.09 33.37 -5.68
C VAL A 53 -5.63 33.73 -5.96
N LEU A 54 -4.93 32.94 -6.79
CA LEU A 54 -3.53 33.20 -7.14
C LEU A 54 -3.35 34.58 -7.80
N LEU A 55 -4.31 34.98 -8.64
CA LEU A 55 -4.30 36.27 -9.33
C LEU A 55 -4.83 37.43 -8.45
N GLY A 56 -5.19 37.17 -7.19
CA GLY A 56 -5.72 38.19 -6.27
C GLY A 56 -7.14 38.66 -6.64
N LEU A 57 -7.86 37.89 -7.44
CA LEU A 57 -9.23 38.17 -7.88
C LEU A 57 -10.29 37.57 -6.93
N ALA A 58 -9.86 36.69 -6.03
CA ALA A 58 -10.70 36.09 -5.00
C ALA A 58 -9.89 35.89 -3.71
N GLU A 59 -10.59 35.81 -2.58
CA GLU A 59 -9.96 35.43 -1.31
C GLU A 59 -9.83 33.90 -1.20
N PRO A 60 -8.73 33.39 -0.62
CA PRO A 60 -8.57 31.96 -0.38
C PRO A 60 -9.68 31.46 0.55
N GLN A 61 -10.48 30.51 0.07
CA GLN A 61 -11.43 29.83 0.92
C GLN A 61 -10.70 28.81 1.81
N PRO A 62 -11.02 28.74 3.12
CA PRO A 62 -10.44 27.73 4.00
C PRO A 62 -10.83 26.35 3.49
N GLN A 63 -9.85 25.56 3.07
CA GLN A 63 -10.07 24.15 2.74
C GLN A 63 -10.17 23.38 4.05
N PRO A 64 -11.14 22.46 4.19
CA PRO A 64 -11.22 21.62 5.37
C PRO A 64 -9.92 20.82 5.50
N GLU A 65 -9.34 20.82 6.70
CA GLU A 65 -8.16 20.01 6.93
C GLU A 65 -8.58 18.53 6.83
N PRO A 66 -7.91 17.71 6.00
CA PRO A 66 -8.29 16.33 5.87
C PRO A 66 -8.12 15.59 7.20
N PRO A 67 -8.89 14.52 7.47
CA PRO A 67 -8.77 13.79 8.72
C PRO A 67 -7.34 13.25 8.92
N PRO A 68 -6.90 13.09 10.18
CA PRO A 68 -5.60 12.49 10.49
C PRO A 68 -5.57 11.01 10.11
N LEU A 69 -4.36 10.42 10.07
CA LEU A 69 -4.20 8.99 9.90
C LEU A 69 -4.70 8.24 11.15
N THR A 70 -5.20 7.03 10.98
CA THR A 70 -5.59 6.16 12.09
C THR A 70 -4.63 4.99 12.21
N LEU A 71 -3.94 4.88 13.36
CA LEU A 71 -3.09 3.73 13.68
C LEU A 71 -3.87 2.73 14.53
N ARG A 72 -4.02 1.51 14.02
CA ARG A 72 -4.71 0.40 14.70
C ARG A 72 -3.74 -0.45 15.54
N PRO A 73 -4.26 -1.21 16.53
CA PRO A 73 -3.45 -2.09 17.38
C PRO A 73 -2.64 -3.15 16.65
N ASP A 74 -3.09 -3.58 15.48
CA ASP A 74 -2.46 -4.59 14.64
C ASP A 74 -1.38 -4.02 13.69
N LEU A 75 -0.92 -2.79 13.96
CA LEU A 75 0.06 -2.04 13.18
C LEU A 75 -0.42 -1.66 11.76
N THR A 76 -1.73 -1.73 11.53
CA THR A 76 -2.37 -1.21 10.32
C THR A 76 -2.57 0.30 10.45
N ILE A 77 -2.29 1.03 9.37
CA ILE A 77 -2.45 2.48 9.27
C ILE A 77 -3.47 2.77 8.18
N LEU A 78 -4.52 3.50 8.53
CA LEU A 78 -5.53 3.99 7.60
C LEU A 78 -5.18 5.44 7.23
N ALA A 79 -5.05 5.71 5.95
CA ALA A 79 -4.74 7.03 5.43
C ALA A 79 -5.85 7.54 4.51
N PRO A 80 -6.46 8.70 4.82
CA PRO A 80 -7.49 9.29 3.97
C PRO A 80 -7.00 9.61 2.54
N PRO A 81 -7.87 9.55 1.52
CA PRO A 81 -7.54 9.91 0.13
C PRO A 81 -7.02 11.36 -0.04
N ALA A 82 -7.39 12.28 0.83
CA ALA A 82 -6.90 13.66 0.79
C ALA A 82 -5.47 13.85 1.35
N ARG A 83 -4.96 12.94 2.19
CA ARG A 83 -3.62 13.01 2.83
C ARG A 83 -2.49 12.51 1.91
N ARG A 84 -2.37 13.10 0.71
CA ARG A 84 -1.50 12.60 -0.38
C ARG A 84 -0.02 12.52 0.02
N TYR A 85 0.50 13.53 0.71
CA TYR A 85 1.90 13.57 1.12
C TYR A 85 2.21 12.52 2.19
N GLU A 86 1.33 12.36 3.17
CA GLU A 86 1.45 11.35 4.22
C GLU A 86 1.35 9.93 3.64
N ARG A 87 0.47 9.69 2.65
CA ARG A 87 0.45 8.41 1.92
C ARG A 87 1.76 8.11 1.22
N PHE A 88 2.37 9.10 0.57
CA PHE A 88 3.69 8.95 -0.04
C PHE A 88 4.76 8.59 1.01
N GLN A 89 4.75 9.25 2.17
CA GLN A 89 5.67 8.93 3.26
C GLN A 89 5.44 7.52 3.82
N LEU A 90 4.17 7.12 4.02
CA LEU A 90 3.80 5.78 4.47
C LEU A 90 4.32 4.69 3.54
N ALA A 91 4.19 4.86 2.23
CA ALA A 91 4.64 3.88 1.24
C ALA A 91 6.15 3.56 1.33
N ARG A 92 6.94 4.45 1.94
CA ARG A 92 8.38 4.24 2.16
C ARG A 92 8.69 3.41 3.40
N VAL A 93 7.76 3.32 4.35
CA VAL A 93 7.98 2.73 5.69
C VAL A 93 7.01 1.61 6.05
N ALA A 94 5.94 1.44 5.28
CA ALA A 94 4.90 0.44 5.45
C ALA A 94 4.66 -0.34 4.14
N ASP A 95 4.12 -1.55 4.26
CA ASP A 95 3.58 -2.30 3.12
C ASP A 95 2.21 -1.73 2.74
N TRP A 96 1.96 -1.61 1.44
CA TRP A 96 0.65 -1.26 0.92
C TRP A 96 -0.22 -2.52 0.88
N VAL A 97 -1.42 -2.46 1.47
CA VAL A 97 -2.33 -3.60 1.60
C VAL A 97 -3.52 -3.47 0.65
N THR A 98 -4.21 -2.33 0.69
CA THR A 98 -5.45 -2.13 -0.07
C THR A 98 -5.59 -0.69 -0.53
N THR A 99 -6.22 -0.54 -1.68
CA THR A 99 -6.60 0.73 -2.30
C THR A 99 -8.13 0.79 -2.34
N PRO A 100 -8.75 1.88 -1.92
CA PRO A 100 -10.18 2.06 -2.11
C PRO A 100 -10.54 2.15 -3.60
N SER A 101 -11.75 1.76 -3.97
CA SER A 101 -12.27 1.88 -5.33
C SER A 101 -12.43 3.35 -5.73
N VAL A 102 -12.57 3.64 -7.03
CA VAL A 102 -12.77 5.03 -7.51
C VAL A 102 -14.04 5.63 -6.91
N GLU A 103 -15.11 4.85 -6.83
CA GLU A 103 -16.40 5.24 -6.26
C GLU A 103 -16.27 5.58 -4.76
N GLU A 104 -15.50 4.78 -4.02
CA GLU A 104 -15.26 5.02 -2.59
C GLU A 104 -14.36 6.25 -2.34
N ILE A 105 -13.44 6.55 -3.27
CA ILE A 105 -12.60 7.76 -3.19
C ILE A 105 -13.45 9.01 -3.45
N GLU A 106 -14.36 8.97 -4.41
CA GLU A 106 -15.26 10.10 -4.72
C GLU A 106 -16.24 10.39 -3.57
N GLY A 107 -16.63 9.36 -2.81
CA GLY A 107 -17.41 9.50 -1.58
C GLY A 107 -16.61 9.92 -0.34
N ASP A 108 -15.26 9.93 -0.41
CA ASP A 108 -14.36 10.06 0.75
C ASP A 108 -14.63 9.02 1.86
N ASP A 109 -15.21 7.87 1.47
CA ASP A 109 -15.77 6.87 2.39
C ASP A 109 -14.75 5.81 2.82
N ALA A 110 -13.69 5.59 2.03
CA ALA A 110 -12.72 4.51 2.30
C ALA A 110 -11.25 4.98 2.32
N PRO A 111 -10.48 4.59 3.35
CA PRO A 111 -9.06 4.94 3.46
C PRO A 111 -8.16 3.95 2.69
N PHE A 112 -6.97 4.44 2.34
CA PHE A 112 -5.87 3.57 1.92
C PHE A 112 -5.32 2.81 3.14
N VAL A 113 -5.04 1.52 2.95
CA VAL A 113 -4.60 0.63 4.03
C VAL A 113 -3.14 0.28 3.87
N TYR A 114 -2.36 0.58 4.92
CA TYR A 114 -0.95 0.25 5.02
C TYR A 114 -0.70 -0.61 6.26
N ARG A 115 0.38 -1.40 6.26
CA ARG A 115 0.78 -2.21 7.43
C ARG A 115 2.27 -2.06 7.68
N LEU A 116 2.64 -1.74 8.91
CA LEU A 116 4.04 -1.79 9.33
C LEU A 116 4.44 -3.26 9.51
N THR A 117 5.53 -3.66 8.86
CA THR A 117 6.06 -5.02 8.94
C THR A 117 7.57 -4.98 9.15
N PRO A 118 8.19 -6.07 9.66
CA PRO A 118 9.64 -6.19 9.70
C PRO A 118 10.31 -5.93 8.34
N SER A 119 9.70 -6.40 7.25
CA SER A 119 10.17 -6.17 5.89
C SER A 119 10.06 -4.71 5.47
N SER A 120 8.94 -4.03 5.77
CA SER A 120 8.77 -2.62 5.41
C SER A 120 9.74 -1.72 6.16
N LEU A 121 9.97 -2.00 7.44
CA LEU A 121 10.94 -1.28 8.26
C LEU A 121 12.37 -1.57 7.81
N ALA A 122 12.69 -2.79 7.38
CA ALA A 122 14.00 -3.12 6.80
C ALA A 122 14.27 -2.30 5.52
N ARG A 123 13.26 -2.16 4.64
CA ARG A 123 13.34 -1.31 3.45
C ARG A 123 13.55 0.16 3.83
N ALA A 124 12.80 0.66 4.80
CA ALA A 124 12.96 2.03 5.30
C ALA A 124 14.39 2.30 5.80
N ARG A 125 14.96 1.35 6.56
CA ARG A 125 16.34 1.45 7.06
C ARG A 125 17.36 1.52 5.93
N GLN A 126 17.19 0.72 4.87
CA GLN A 126 18.06 0.76 3.68
C GLN A 126 17.99 2.10 2.95
N GLN A 127 16.86 2.83 3.05
CA GLN A 127 16.69 4.18 2.52
C GLN A 127 17.17 5.28 3.48
N GLY A 128 17.83 4.93 4.58
CA GLY A 128 18.31 5.90 5.58
C GLY A 128 17.18 6.52 6.43
N ILE A 129 16.05 5.81 6.59
CA ILE A 129 14.94 6.24 7.44
C ILE A 129 15.02 5.46 8.76
N PRO A 130 15.48 6.07 9.87
CA PRO A 130 15.57 5.40 11.16
C PRO A 130 14.19 5.25 11.82
N VAL A 131 14.04 4.30 12.73
CA VAL A 131 12.76 4.05 13.42
C VAL A 131 12.27 5.28 14.20
N ALA A 132 13.19 6.04 14.81
CA ALA A 132 12.86 7.31 15.48
C ALA A 132 12.12 8.29 14.54
N ARG A 133 12.50 8.36 13.26
CA ARG A 133 11.83 9.21 12.27
C ARG A 133 10.45 8.66 11.89
N VAL A 134 10.30 7.33 11.84
CA VAL A 134 8.99 6.67 11.64
C VAL A 134 8.05 7.02 12.79
N LEU A 135 8.49 6.88 14.04
CA LEU A 135 7.69 7.21 15.22
C LEU A 135 7.29 8.69 15.26
N GLN A 136 8.22 9.60 14.95
CA GLN A 136 7.92 11.03 14.85
C GLN A 136 6.86 11.32 13.77
N PHE A 137 7.00 10.67 12.61
CA PHE A 137 6.04 10.78 11.52
C PHE A 137 4.65 10.29 11.95
N LEU A 138 4.56 9.12 12.60
CA LEU A 138 3.29 8.58 13.08
C LEU A 138 2.63 9.54 14.07
N GLY A 139 3.35 9.98 15.12
CA GLY A 139 2.78 10.89 16.11
C GLY A 139 2.31 12.23 15.54
N LYS A 140 3.02 12.76 14.52
CA LYS A 140 2.60 13.98 13.82
C LYS A 140 1.34 13.76 12.98
N THR A 141 1.23 12.62 12.30
CA THR A 141 0.18 12.39 11.30
C THR A 141 -1.10 11.77 11.85
N THR A 142 -1.03 11.11 13.00
CA THR A 142 -2.21 10.59 13.72
C THR A 142 -2.87 11.62 14.63
N GLY A 143 -2.24 12.78 14.85
CA GLY A 143 -2.76 13.81 15.76
C GLY A 143 -2.79 13.40 17.23
N ALA A 144 -2.16 12.27 17.58
CA ALA A 144 -2.14 11.69 18.92
C ALA A 144 -0.78 11.03 19.19
N PRO A 145 -0.34 10.93 20.46
CA PRO A 145 0.88 10.20 20.80
C PRO A 145 0.84 8.76 20.28
N VAL A 146 1.97 8.29 19.75
CA VAL A 146 2.10 6.90 19.33
C VAL A 146 1.89 5.99 20.54
N PRO A 147 1.03 4.96 20.45
CA PRO A 147 0.83 4.05 21.57
C PRO A 147 2.14 3.37 22.01
N ARG A 148 2.36 3.28 23.32
CA ARG A 148 3.61 2.75 23.91
C ARG A 148 4.00 1.36 23.40
N PHE A 149 3.03 0.51 23.10
CA PHE A 149 3.32 -0.84 22.57
C PHE A 149 3.89 -0.79 21.14
N VAL A 150 3.47 0.18 20.32
CA VAL A 150 3.99 0.38 18.96
C VAL A 150 5.43 0.87 19.03
N GLU A 151 5.68 1.88 19.87
CA GLU A 151 7.02 2.37 20.14
C GLU A 151 7.95 1.23 20.60
N ALA A 152 7.54 0.47 21.61
CA ALA A 152 8.31 -0.66 22.11
C ALA A 152 8.57 -1.72 21.03
N ALA A 153 7.58 -2.05 20.19
CA ALA A 153 7.72 -3.04 19.12
C ALA A 153 8.72 -2.58 18.04
N LEU A 154 8.61 -1.32 17.60
CA LEU A 154 9.46 -0.74 16.57
C LEU A 154 10.91 -0.58 17.04
N THR A 155 11.12 -0.08 18.27
CA THR A 155 12.46 0.06 18.87
C THR A 155 13.09 -1.31 19.13
N ARG A 156 12.32 -2.29 19.59
CA ARG A 156 12.80 -3.66 19.80
C ARG A 156 13.22 -4.31 18.48
N TRP A 157 12.44 -4.12 17.42
CA TRP A 157 12.79 -4.58 16.08
C TRP A 157 14.07 -3.90 15.55
N GLU A 158 14.26 -2.60 15.79
CA GLU A 158 15.49 -1.89 15.38
C GLU A 158 16.74 -2.49 16.03
N ALA A 159 16.64 -2.86 17.31
CA ALA A 159 17.75 -3.42 18.07
C ALA A 159 18.02 -4.91 17.81
N ARG A 160 16.98 -5.71 17.58
CA ARG A 160 17.06 -7.19 17.56
C ARG A 160 16.62 -7.85 16.26
N GLY A 161 16.04 -7.09 15.34
CA GLY A 161 15.42 -7.63 14.13
C GLY A 161 14.11 -8.36 14.43
N SER A 162 13.74 -9.28 13.54
CA SER A 162 12.51 -10.08 13.68
C SER A 162 12.72 -11.23 14.66
N GLU A 163 12.06 -11.17 15.82
CA GLU A 163 12.14 -12.21 16.86
C GLU A 163 10.98 -13.22 16.81
N ALA A 164 9.93 -12.95 16.03
CA ALA A 164 8.79 -13.84 15.86
C ALA A 164 8.34 -13.89 14.39
N ARG A 165 7.77 -15.03 13.97
CA ARG A 165 7.21 -15.22 12.63
C ARG A 165 5.95 -16.08 12.71
N LEU A 166 4.93 -15.68 11.96
CA LEU A 166 3.71 -16.46 11.76
C LEU A 166 3.67 -16.94 10.30
N GLU A 167 3.31 -18.20 10.10
CA GLU A 167 3.23 -18.82 8.78
C GLU A 167 1.96 -19.67 8.68
N ARG A 168 1.27 -19.59 7.54
CA ARG A 168 0.18 -20.52 7.20
C ARG A 168 0.79 -21.80 6.64
N VAL A 169 0.46 -22.93 7.26
CA VAL A 169 1.02 -24.25 6.96
C VAL A 169 -0.04 -25.32 7.16
N VAL A 170 0.08 -26.43 6.42
CA VAL A 170 -0.69 -27.65 6.70
C VAL A 170 0.15 -28.53 7.61
N LEU A 171 -0.48 -29.07 8.66
CA LEU A 171 0.19 -29.93 9.64
C LEU A 171 -0.19 -31.38 9.38
N LEU A 172 0.79 -32.20 8.98
CA LEU A 172 0.68 -33.66 8.99
C LEU A 172 0.93 -34.16 10.42
N ARG A 173 -0.02 -34.93 10.97
CA ARG A 173 0.15 -35.68 12.22
C ARG A 173 0.01 -37.17 11.95
N LEU A 174 0.94 -37.94 12.49
CA LEU A 174 0.92 -39.41 12.44
C LEU A 174 0.74 -39.97 13.86
N THR A 175 0.30 -41.22 13.96
CA THR A 175 0.02 -41.84 15.25
C THR A 175 1.27 -42.37 15.96
N SER A 176 2.37 -42.57 15.22
CA SER A 176 3.63 -43.10 15.77
C SER A 176 4.86 -42.57 15.01
N GLU A 177 6.04 -42.69 15.64
CA GLU A 177 7.31 -42.26 15.07
C GLU A 177 7.75 -43.17 13.92
N GLU A 178 7.44 -44.47 14.00
CA GLU A 178 7.76 -45.45 12.96
C GLU A 178 7.04 -45.11 11.64
N LEU A 179 5.79 -44.65 11.71
CA LEU A 179 5.07 -44.16 10.53
C LEU A 179 5.71 -42.89 9.97
N MET A 180 6.21 -41.99 10.82
CA MET A 180 6.93 -40.80 10.37
C MET A 180 8.23 -41.18 9.66
N GLU A 181 9.00 -42.13 10.19
CA GLU A 181 10.20 -42.66 9.52
C GLU A 181 9.87 -43.28 8.16
N GLN A 182 8.78 -44.06 8.07
CA GLN A 182 8.31 -44.64 6.81
C GLN A 182 7.95 -43.54 5.79
N VAL A 183 7.20 -42.52 6.22
CA VAL A 183 6.78 -41.38 5.38
C VAL A 183 7.98 -40.52 4.98
N MET A 184 8.99 -40.34 5.83
CA MET A 184 10.19 -39.57 5.51
C MET A 184 11.18 -40.35 4.63
N SER A 185 11.14 -41.68 4.66
CA SER A 185 11.98 -42.56 3.83
C SER A 185 11.45 -42.71 2.40
N SER A 186 10.15 -42.51 2.18
CA SER A 186 9.57 -42.55 0.83
C SER A 186 9.83 -41.24 0.07
N PRO A 187 10.44 -41.29 -1.13
CA PRO A 187 10.71 -40.08 -1.93
C PRO A 187 9.43 -39.34 -2.37
N SER A 188 8.31 -40.05 -2.51
CA SER A 188 7.04 -39.49 -3.01
C SER A 188 6.40 -38.53 -2.02
N THR A 189 6.50 -38.83 -0.73
CA THR A 189 6.00 -38.06 0.42
C THR A 189 7.04 -37.07 0.92
N ARG A 190 8.31 -37.46 1.04
CA ARG A 190 9.38 -36.62 1.60
C ARG A 190 9.56 -35.29 0.87
N ARG A 191 9.38 -35.26 -0.46
CA ARG A 191 9.46 -34.05 -1.30
C ARG A 191 8.32 -33.05 -1.05
N LEU A 192 7.20 -33.51 -0.49
CA LEU A 192 6.02 -32.70 -0.18
C LEU A 192 6.08 -32.17 1.26
N ILE A 193 6.90 -32.79 2.11
CA ILE A 193 7.16 -32.35 3.49
C ILE A 193 8.19 -31.23 3.48
N ARG A 194 7.80 -30.09 4.01
CA ARG A 194 8.65 -28.90 4.15
C ARG A 194 9.65 -29.08 5.29
N GLU A 195 9.16 -29.46 6.46
CA GLU A 195 9.94 -29.51 7.70
C GLU A 195 9.31 -30.51 8.67
N GLN A 196 10.13 -31.26 9.40
CA GLN A 196 9.66 -32.09 10.51
C GLN A 196 9.85 -31.31 11.81
N ILE A 197 8.75 -31.06 12.53
CA ILE A 197 8.74 -30.24 13.77
C ILE A 197 8.64 -31.08 15.04
N GLY A 198 8.54 -32.40 14.91
CA GLY A 198 8.54 -33.36 16.01
C GLY A 198 8.57 -34.81 15.51
N PRO A 199 8.59 -35.79 16.42
CA PRO A 199 8.68 -37.21 16.06
C PRO A 199 7.47 -37.69 15.25
N THR A 200 6.30 -37.08 15.42
CA THR A 200 5.05 -37.46 14.76
C THR A 200 4.37 -36.32 14.00
N ALA A 201 5.05 -35.16 13.87
CA ALA A 201 4.48 -33.95 13.29
C ALA A 201 5.39 -33.33 12.22
N ALA A 202 4.81 -33.02 11.06
CA ALA A 202 5.52 -32.42 9.94
C ALA A 202 4.68 -31.32 9.27
N LEU A 203 5.37 -30.27 8.78
CA LEU A 203 4.78 -29.17 8.04
C LEU A 203 4.79 -29.46 6.55
N VAL A 204 3.66 -29.12 5.92
CA VAL A 204 3.38 -29.31 4.50
C VAL A 204 2.91 -27.97 3.95
N ARG A 205 3.27 -27.68 2.69
CA ARG A 205 2.74 -26.50 2.01
C ARG A 205 1.28 -26.74 1.66
N GLU A 206 0.46 -25.70 1.80
CA GLU A 206 -0.95 -25.73 1.45
C GLU A 206 -1.26 -26.26 0.03
N PRO A 207 -0.56 -25.87 -1.05
CA PRO A 207 -0.81 -26.47 -2.36
C PRO A 207 -0.41 -27.95 -2.50
N ASP A 208 0.42 -28.48 -1.59
CA ASP A 208 0.98 -29.83 -1.69
C ASP A 208 0.19 -30.88 -0.91
N TRP A 209 -0.71 -30.48 -0.01
CA TRP A 209 -1.47 -31.43 0.82
C TRP A 209 -2.33 -32.42 0.00
N PRO A 210 -2.99 -32.06 -1.12
CA PRO A 210 -3.78 -33.03 -1.89
C PRO A 210 -2.89 -34.12 -2.51
N ARG A 211 -1.69 -33.74 -2.95
CA ARG A 211 -0.69 -34.68 -3.50
C ARG A 211 -0.14 -35.58 -2.41
N LEU A 212 -0.02 -35.07 -1.19
CA LEU A 212 0.41 -35.85 -0.04
C LEU A 212 -0.62 -36.91 0.35
N VAL A 213 -1.92 -36.60 0.26
CA VAL A 213 -2.99 -37.59 0.49
C VAL A 213 -2.86 -38.78 -0.47
N VAL A 214 -2.65 -38.51 -1.76
CA VAL A 214 -2.44 -39.58 -2.76
C VAL A 214 -1.20 -40.41 -2.43
N ALA A 215 -0.06 -39.75 -2.14
CA ALA A 215 1.19 -40.43 -1.84
C ALA A 215 1.12 -41.27 -0.55
N LEU A 216 0.37 -40.81 0.47
CA LEU A 216 0.09 -41.59 1.68
C LEU A 216 -0.81 -42.79 1.36
N GLY A 217 -1.83 -42.60 0.50
CA GLY A 217 -2.71 -43.68 0.05
C GLY A 217 -1.96 -44.80 -0.69
N GLU A 218 -1.00 -44.45 -1.54
CA GLU A 218 -0.09 -45.42 -2.19
C GLU A 218 0.75 -46.22 -1.19
N MET A 219 0.99 -45.67 0.01
CA MET A 219 1.68 -46.33 1.12
C MET A 219 0.73 -47.11 2.05
N GLY A 220 -0.57 -47.14 1.74
CA GLY A 220 -1.59 -47.79 2.57
C GLY A 220 -2.06 -46.94 3.76
N LEU A 221 -1.72 -45.65 3.81
CA LEU A 221 -2.14 -44.72 4.85
C LEU A 221 -3.26 -43.83 4.32
N LEU A 222 -4.44 -43.91 4.92
CA LEU A 222 -5.56 -43.02 4.62
C LEU A 222 -5.58 -41.87 5.63
N PRO A 223 -5.10 -40.67 5.26
CA PRO A 223 -5.11 -39.54 6.18
C PRO A 223 -6.52 -38.97 6.35
N ASP A 224 -6.86 -38.61 7.58
CA ASP A 224 -8.06 -37.83 7.88
C ASP A 224 -7.80 -36.33 7.59
N VAL A 225 -8.62 -35.73 6.74
CA VAL A 225 -8.47 -34.35 6.27
C VAL A 225 -9.42 -33.47 7.06
N VAL A 226 -8.90 -32.80 8.09
CA VAL A 226 -9.70 -31.99 9.01
C VAL A 226 -9.51 -30.51 8.70
N ALA A 227 -10.61 -29.81 8.39
CA ALA A 227 -10.67 -28.35 8.23
C ALA A 227 -9.71 -27.78 7.16
N LEU A 228 -9.39 -28.56 6.12
CA LEU A 228 -8.60 -28.11 4.95
C LEU A 228 -9.49 -27.75 3.74
N ASP A 229 -10.79 -28.00 3.80
CA ASP A 229 -11.76 -27.80 2.71
C ASP A 229 -12.48 -26.43 2.75
N HIS A 230 -11.95 -25.42 3.44
CA HIS A 230 -12.50 -24.06 3.37
C HIS A 230 -11.78 -23.26 2.28
N ASP A 231 -12.32 -23.30 1.07
CA ASP A 231 -12.75 -22.11 0.30
C ASP A 231 -12.87 -22.45 -1.19
N GLY A 232 -14.12 -22.64 -1.62
CA GLY A 232 -14.51 -22.80 -3.01
C GLY A 232 -15.96 -22.40 -3.25
N GLU A 233 -16.48 -21.40 -2.52
CA GLU A 233 -17.72 -20.69 -2.87
C GLU A 233 -17.73 -19.35 -2.13
N GLY A 234 -17.57 -18.26 -2.88
CA GLY A 234 -17.51 -16.88 -2.40
C GLY A 234 -17.02 -15.94 -3.50
#